data_AF-A0A9D6U8Q2-F1
#
_entry.id   AF-A0A9D6U8Q2-F1
#
_cell.length_a   1.000
_cell.length_b   1.000
_cell.length_c   1.000
_cell.angle_alpha   90.00
_cell.angle_beta   90.00
_cell.angle_gamma   90.00
#
_symmetry.space_group_name_H-M   'P 1'
#
loop_
_entity.id
_entity.type
_entity.pdbx_description
1 polymer ?
#
loop_
_entity_poly.entity_id
_entity_poly.type
_entity_poly.pdbx_seq_one_letter_code
_entity_poly.pdbx_strand_id
1 'polypeptide(L)'
;MCIVKHVTDIPCPSCGSTRSALCFLNGNITDSLKWNPLGLILVILMFLCPFLMAYDLLKRKKILYALYNQTELLFKHKWVAIPAVLLILSNWIWNICKGL
;
A
#
# COMPACT_ATOMS: atom_id res chain seq x y z
N MET A 1 3.20 -9.25 13.86
CA MET A 1 1.88 -9.28 14.52
C MET A 1 1.32 -7.86 14.51
N CYS A 2 0.03 -7.64 14.23
CA CYS A 2 -0.54 -6.28 14.22
C CYS A 2 -1.02 -5.91 15.63
N ILE A 3 -0.48 -4.83 16.22
CA ILE A 3 -0.84 -4.38 17.58
C ILE A 3 -2.31 -3.99 17.66
N VAL A 4 -2.83 -3.33 16.62
CA VAL A 4 -4.24 -2.94 16.55
C VAL A 4 -5.14 -4.16 16.71
N LYS A 5 -4.92 -5.20 15.89
CA LYS A 5 -5.68 -6.46 16.00
C LYS A 5 -5.53 -7.10 17.38
N HIS A 6 -4.35 -7.07 17.97
CA HIS A 6 -4.14 -7.68 19.29
C HIS A 6 -4.89 -6.95 20.42
N VAL A 7 -5.11 -5.64 20.30
CA VAL A 7 -5.78 -4.84 21.34
C VAL A 7 -7.29 -4.75 21.12
N THR A 8 -7.74 -4.70 19.86
CA THR A 8 -9.16 -4.46 19.53
C THR A 8 -9.87 -5.67 18.96
N ASP A 9 -9.15 -6.78 18.71
CA ASP A 9 -9.62 -7.95 17.95
C ASP A 9 -10.08 -7.66 16.51
N ILE A 10 -9.94 -6.41 16.04
CA ILE A 10 -10.38 -5.97 14.71
C ILE A 10 -9.14 -5.74 13.83
N PRO A 11 -9.02 -6.43 12.67
CA PRO A 11 -7.92 -6.17 11.75
C PRO A 11 -8.02 -4.76 11.17
N CYS A 12 -6.90 -4.06 11.07
CA CYS A 12 -6.81 -2.78 10.35
C CYS A 12 -6.68 -3.00 8.82
N PRO A 13 -6.91 -1.99 7.96
CA PRO A 13 -6.84 -2.16 6.49
C PRO A 13 -5.48 -2.65 5.98
N SER A 14 -4.40 -2.46 6.75
CA SER A 14 -3.06 -2.94 6.39
C SER A 14 -2.72 -4.34 6.94
N CYS A 15 -3.61 -4.99 7.70
CA CYS A 15 -3.41 -6.36 8.17
C CYS A 15 -3.16 -7.31 6.99
N GLY A 16 -2.19 -8.21 7.13
CA GLY A 16 -1.81 -9.15 6.06
C GLY A 16 -0.91 -8.57 4.97
N SER A 17 -0.58 -7.27 4.96
CA SER A 17 0.33 -6.66 3.98
C SER A 17 1.73 -7.31 3.94
N THR A 18 2.31 -7.63 5.10
CA THR A 18 3.61 -8.34 5.16
C THR A 18 3.52 -9.76 4.58
N ARG A 19 2.42 -10.48 4.80
CA ARG A 19 2.22 -11.82 4.22
C ARG A 19 2.02 -11.72 2.71
N SER A 20 1.25 -10.72 2.26
CA SER A 20 1.12 -10.39 0.85
C SER A 20 2.48 -10.11 0.21
N ALA A 21 3.34 -9.34 0.87
CA ALA A 21 4.71 -9.09 0.41
C ALA A 21 5.55 -10.36 0.30
N LEU A 22 5.54 -11.22 1.32
CA LEU A 22 6.27 -12.47 1.28
C LEU A 22 5.78 -13.40 0.17
N CYS A 23 4.46 -13.51 -0.03
CA CYS A 23 3.90 -14.29 -1.15
C CYS A 23 4.35 -13.74 -2.51
N PHE A 24 4.36 -12.42 -2.69
CA PHE A 24 4.83 -11.79 -3.92
C PHE A 24 6.32 -12.09 -4.17
N LEU A 25 7.16 -11.95 -3.15
CA LEU A 25 8.60 -12.24 -3.23
C LEU A 25 8.89 -13.72 -3.51
N ASN A 26 8.02 -14.62 -3.03
CA ASN A 26 8.09 -16.06 -3.31
C ASN A 26 7.51 -16.43 -4.70
N GLY A 27 7.15 -15.46 -5.54
CA GLY A 27 6.61 -15.67 -6.88
C GLY A 27 5.11 -16.02 -6.92
N ASN A 28 4.42 -16.02 -5.78
CA ASN A 28 3.00 -16.35 -5.69
C ASN A 28 2.13 -15.08 -5.62
N ILE A 29 1.87 -14.52 -6.80
CA ILE A 29 1.12 -13.27 -6.97
C ILE A 29 -0.35 -13.43 -6.60
N THR A 30 -0.96 -14.58 -6.89
CA THR A 30 -2.38 -14.84 -6.61
C THR A 30 -2.64 -14.86 -5.11
N ASP A 31 -1.80 -15.56 -4.34
CA ASP A 31 -1.93 -15.59 -2.90
C ASP A 31 -1.53 -14.24 -2.26
N SER A 32 -0.57 -13.52 -2.86
CA SER A 32 -0.26 -12.14 -2.45
C SER A 32 -1.49 -11.24 -2.49
N LEU A 33 -2.27 -11.31 -3.57
CA LEU A 33 -3.48 -10.52 -3.76
C LEU A 33 -4.60 -10.94 -2.79
N LYS A 34 -4.74 -12.25 -2.55
CA LYS A 34 -5.70 -12.79 -1.56
C LYS A 34 -5.41 -12.29 -0.15
N TRP A 35 -4.14 -12.22 0.24
CA TRP A 35 -3.76 -11.75 1.57
C TRP A 35 -4.13 -10.29 1.78
N ASN A 36 -3.60 -9.39 0.95
CA ASN A 36 -3.97 -7.97 0.98
C ASN A 36 -3.61 -7.32 -0.37
N PRO A 37 -4.58 -6.80 -1.13
CA PRO A 37 -4.34 -6.22 -2.44
C PRO A 37 -3.57 -4.90 -2.33
N LEU A 38 -3.77 -4.14 -1.24
CA LEU A 38 -2.95 -2.97 -0.93
C LEU A 38 -1.51 -3.37 -0.56
N GLY A 39 -1.31 -4.59 -0.05
CA GLY A 39 0.02 -5.14 0.22
C GLY A 39 0.89 -5.21 -1.02
N LEU A 40 0.31 -5.60 -2.16
CA LEU A 40 1.02 -5.63 -3.45
C LEU A 40 1.48 -4.24 -3.89
N ILE A 41 0.60 -3.25 -3.80
CA ILE A 41 0.92 -1.84 -4.12
C ILE A 41 2.05 -1.34 -3.22
N LEU A 42 1.98 -1.63 -1.92
CA LEU A 42 3.00 -1.24 -0.95
C LEU A 42 4.37 -1.84 -1.28
N VAL A 43 4.43 -3.10 -1.69
CA VAL A 43 5.69 -3.77 -2.08
C VAL A 43 6.31 -3.10 -3.29
N ILE A 44 5.50 -2.82 -4.32
CA ILE A 44 5.96 -2.14 -5.52
C ILE A 44 6.55 -0.76 -5.16
N LEU A 45 5.86 0.02 -4.32
CA LEU A 45 6.36 1.32 -3.86
C LEU A 45 7.64 1.17 -3.01
N MET A 46 7.71 0.16 -2.16
CA MET A 46 8.88 -0.11 -1.31
C MET A 46 10.13 -0.40 -2.14
N PHE A 47 9.99 -1.01 -3.32
CA PHE A 47 11.10 -1.16 -4.27
C PHE A 47 11.32 0.12 -5.09
N LEU A 48 10.29 0.70 -5.71
CA LEU A 48 10.45 1.85 -6.61
C LEU A 48 11.01 3.10 -5.92
N CYS A 49 10.52 3.44 -4.72
CA CYS A 49 10.91 4.65 -4.01
C CYS A 49 12.43 4.74 -3.74
N PRO A 50 13.11 3.72 -3.16
CA PRO A 50 14.56 3.79 -2.96
C PRO A 50 15.35 3.83 -4.27
N PHE A 51 14.90 3.14 -5.33
CA PHE A 51 15.55 3.25 -6.65
C PHE A 51 15.44 4.66 -7.23
N LEU A 52 14.26 5.28 -7.14
CA LEU A 52 14.03 6.67 -7.55
C LEU A 52 14.84 7.66 -6.69
N MET A 53 14.90 7.44 -5.38
CA MET A 53 15.68 8.26 -4.46
C MET A 53 17.17 8.18 -4.78
N ALA A 54 17.70 6.98 -5.02
CA ALA A 54 19.08 6.80 -5.44
C ALA A 54 19.35 7.49 -6.78
N TYR A 55 18.45 7.35 -7.77
CA TYR A 55 18.56 8.04 -9.05
C TYR A 55 18.58 9.56 -8.91
N ASP A 56 17.66 10.13 -8.12
CA ASP A 56 17.60 11.56 -7.84
C ASP A 56 18.88 12.06 -7.17
N LEU A 57 19.44 11.30 -6.24
CA LEU A 57 20.70 11.63 -5.58
C LEU A 57 21.88 11.61 -6.57
N LEU A 58 21.97 10.59 -7.42
CA LEU A 58 23.04 10.45 -8.42
C LEU A 58 22.97 11.52 -9.51
N LYS A 59 21.76 11.88 -9.95
CA LYS A 59 21.54 12.83 -11.06
C LYS A 59 21.21 14.24 -10.58
N ARG A 60 21.22 14.49 -9.26
CA ARG A 60 20.80 15.74 -8.60
C ARG A 60 19.45 16.25 -9.12
N LYS A 61 18.52 15.32 -9.40
CA LYS A 61 17.15 15.62 -9.81
C LYS A 61 16.22 15.57 -8.60
N LYS A 62 14.97 16.03 -8.80
CA LYS A 62 13.92 16.08 -7.77
C LYS A 62 12.66 15.36 -8.26
N ILE A 63 12.82 14.24 -8.96
CA ILE A 63 11.71 13.49 -9.56
C ILE A 63 10.78 12.95 -8.48
N LEU A 64 11.31 12.31 -7.44
CA LEU A 64 10.52 11.76 -6.35
C LEU A 64 9.73 12.86 -5.63
N TYR A 65 10.36 14.01 -5.40
CA TYR A 65 9.70 15.18 -4.81
C TYR A 65 8.60 15.76 -5.73
N ALA A 66 8.86 15.85 -7.04
CA ALA A 66 7.87 16.32 -8.00
C ALA A 66 6.66 15.36 -8.09
N LEU A 67 6.90 14.04 -8.10
CA LEU A 67 5.87 13.02 -8.05
C LEU A 67 5.05 13.13 -6.77
N TYR A 68 5.70 13.28 -5.62
CA TYR A 68 5.02 13.50 -4.34
C TYR A 68 4.07 14.71 -4.41
N ASN A 69 4.56 15.88 -4.86
CA ASN A 69 3.74 17.08 -4.94
C ASN A 69 2.58 16.94 -5.94
N GLN A 70 2.79 16.25 -7.07
CA GLN A 70 1.72 15.94 -8.02
C GLN A 70 0.66 15.02 -7.41
N THR A 71 1.07 13.98 -6.67
CA THR A 71 0.12 13.10 -5.98
C THR A 71 -0.67 13.86 -4.93
N GLU A 72 -0.06 14.77 -4.16
CA GLU A 72 -0.78 15.59 -3.18
C GLU A 72 -1.86 16.45 -3.87
N LEU A 73 -1.53 17.10 -4.99
CA LEU A 73 -2.49 17.88 -5.77
C LEU A 73 -3.61 17.03 -6.34
N LEU A 74 -3.29 15.82 -6.83
CA LEU A 74 -4.28 14.86 -7.32
C LEU A 74 -5.27 14.46 -6.22
N PHE A 75 -4.78 14.14 -5.02
CA PHE A 75 -5.60 13.76 -3.88
C PHE A 75 -6.41 14.92 -3.27
N LYS A 76 -6.05 16.19 -3.54
CA LYS A 76 -6.90 17.34 -3.17
C LYS A 76 -8.20 17.38 -3.97
N HIS A 77 -8.24 16.80 -5.17
CA HIS A 77 -9.47 16.69 -5.94
C HIS A 77 -10.38 15.61 -5.34
N LYS A 78 -11.57 16.01 -4.90
CA LYS A 78 -12.58 15.11 -4.28
C LYS A 78 -12.90 13.88 -5.15
N TRP A 79 -12.87 14.05 -6.47
CA TRP A 79 -13.09 12.98 -7.45
C TRP A 79 -12.06 11.85 -7.38
N VAL A 80 -10.85 12.10 -6.85
CA VAL A 80 -9.82 11.08 -6.62
C VAL A 80 -9.85 10.59 -5.17
N ALA A 81 -10.02 11.51 -4.22
CA ALA A 81 -10.06 11.17 -2.80
C ALA A 81 -11.21 10.22 -2.45
N ILE A 82 -12.42 10.45 -2.98
CA ILE A 82 -13.61 9.65 -2.66
C ILE A 82 -13.41 8.19 -3.10
N PRO A 83 -13.05 7.87 -4.37
CA PRO A 83 -12.74 6.51 -4.77
C PRO A 83 -11.61 5.87 -3.96
N ALA A 84 -10.56 6.62 -3.62
CA ALA A 84 -9.45 6.08 -2.84
C ALA A 84 -9.88 5.69 -1.42
N VAL A 85 -10.69 6.52 -0.76
CA VAL A 85 -11.28 6.20 0.55
C VAL A 85 -12.19 4.98 0.44
N LEU A 86 -13.06 4.92 -0.56
CA LEU A 86 -13.92 3.76 -0.79
C LEU A 86 -13.11 2.48 -1.00
N LEU A 87 -12.02 2.53 -1.78
CA LEU A 87 -11.14 1.39 -2.00
C LEU A 87 -10.52 0.89 -0.68
N ILE A 88 -10.07 1.81 0.18
CA ILE A 88 -9.53 1.46 1.51
C ILE A 88 -10.60 0.82 2.39
N LEU A 89 -11.82 1.38 2.40
CA LEU A 89 -12.94 0.83 3.17
C LEU A 89 -13.35 -0.56 2.65
N SER A 90 -13.42 -0.75 1.33
CA SER A 90 -13.70 -2.06 0.73
C SER A 90 -12.64 -3.09 1.11
N ASN A 91 -11.35 -2.74 1.07
CA ASN A 91 -10.28 -3.63 1.53
C ASN A 91 -10.40 -3.94 3.04
N TRP A 92 -10.76 -2.94 3.84
CA TRP A 92 -10.92 -3.13 5.27
C TRP A 92 -12.06 -4.09 5.60
N ILE A 93 -13.24 -3.89 4.98
CA ILE A 93 -14.38 -4.80 5.10
C ILE A 93 -13.96 -6.22 4.67
N TRP A 94 -13.23 -6.33 3.56
CA TRP A 94 -12.77 -7.63 3.08
C TRP A 94 -11.84 -8.34 4.08
N ASN A 95 -10.94 -7.61 4.73
CA ASN A 95 -10.08 -8.17 5.78
C ASN A 95 -10.87 -8.60 7.03
N ILE A 96 -11.90 -7.84 7.42
CA ILE A 96 -12.79 -8.21 8.52
C ILE A 96 -13.56 -9.49 8.18
N CYS A 97 -14.17 -9.58 6.98
CA CYS A 97 -14.89 -10.77 6.54
C CYS A 97 -14.02 -12.03 6.47
N LYS A 98 -12.72 -11.89 6.17
CA LYS A 98 -11.75 -12.99 6.17
C LYS A 98 -11.32 -13.44 7.58
N GLY A 99 -11.69 -12.71 8.64
CA GLY A 99 -11.23 -12.99 10.01
C GLY A 99 -9.71 -12.83 10.18
N LEU A 100 -9.11 -11.97 9.35
CA LEU A 100 -7.66 -11.84 9.17
C LEU A 100 -6.95 -11.35 10.43
#